data_AF-A0A8I0FDP5-F1
#
_entry.id   AF-A0A8I0FDP5-F1
#
_cell.length_a   1.000
_cell.length_b   1.000
_cell.length_c   1.000
_cell.angle_alpha   90.00
_cell.angle_beta   90.00
_cell.angle_gamma   90.00
#
_symmetry.space_group_name_H-M   'P 1'
#
loop_
_entity.id
_entity.type
_entity.pdbx_description
1 polymer ?
#
loop_
_entity_poly.entity_id
_entity_poly.type
_entity_poly.pdbx_seq_one_letter_code
_entity_poly.pdbx_strand_id
1 'polypeptide(L)'
;SHSKGQEQDGLYGPLVIYPKNKVPLTAGEKADRDYVVLLSDFHNSTSGQIMSNLKKEADYYQNRRETVFDVFKQIKRDGLKATWQDRSMWNQMRMLKTDMSDVTNYTFLMNGKTPEQNWTGNFKAGEKVRLRFINASAMSFFDVRIPNL
;
A
#
# COMPACT_ATOMS: atom_id res chain seq x y z
N SER A 1 6.14 -1.78 16.12
CA SER A 1 7.35 -1.43 16.89
C SER A 1 8.07 -0.33 16.16
N HIS A 2 8.40 0.79 16.81
CA HIS A 2 8.82 2.00 16.10
C HIS A 2 10.35 2.18 15.98
N SER A 3 11.09 1.09 15.83
CA SER A 3 12.54 1.17 15.62
C SER A 3 12.94 0.66 14.24
N LYS A 4 13.71 1.46 13.52
CA LYS A 4 14.19 1.16 12.16
C LYS A 4 13.00 0.84 11.24
N GLY A 5 12.95 -0.33 10.63
CA GLY A 5 11.84 -0.79 9.80
C GLY A 5 11.20 -2.08 10.30
N GLN A 6 11.18 -2.29 11.63
CA GLN A 6 10.58 -3.50 12.20
C GLN A 6 9.11 -3.70 11.81
N GLU A 7 8.35 -2.62 11.61
CA GLU A 7 6.95 -2.72 11.19
C GLU A 7 6.85 -3.26 9.77
N GLN A 8 7.70 -2.77 8.86
CA GLN A 8 7.81 -3.32 7.51
C GLN A 8 8.23 -4.79 7.49
N ASP A 9 9.04 -5.22 8.45
CA ASP A 9 9.45 -6.63 8.62
C ASP A 9 8.39 -7.49 9.33
N GLY A 10 7.21 -6.94 9.63
CA GLY A 10 6.06 -7.69 10.17
C GLY A 10 5.75 -7.49 11.65
N LEU A 11 6.48 -6.62 12.37
CA LEU A 11 6.28 -6.39 13.81
C LEU A 11 5.18 -5.35 14.07
N TYR A 12 3.94 -5.75 13.79
CA TYR A 12 2.71 -5.00 14.00
C TYR A 12 1.58 -5.91 14.49
N GLY A 13 0.51 -5.29 15.00
CA GLY A 13 -0.70 -6.01 15.39
C GLY A 13 -1.82 -5.04 15.73
N PRO A 14 -3.08 -5.48 15.69
CA PRO A 14 -4.21 -4.62 15.99
C PRO A 14 -4.38 -4.46 17.50
N LEU A 15 -4.70 -3.23 17.94
CA LEU A 15 -5.17 -2.95 19.29
C LEU A 15 -6.62 -2.48 19.23
N VAL A 16 -7.53 -3.28 19.78
CA VAL A 16 -8.97 -2.93 19.85
C VAL A 16 -9.33 -2.62 21.29
N ILE A 17 -9.76 -1.38 21.53
CA ILE A 17 -10.22 -0.92 22.84
C ILE A 17 -11.74 -0.94 22.85
N TYR A 18 -12.30 -1.61 23.86
CA TYR A 18 -13.74 -1.66 24.08
C TYR A 18 -14.17 -0.61 25.11
N PRO A 19 -15.42 -0.09 25.01
CA PRO A 19 -16.02 0.67 26.08
C PRO A 19 -16.03 -0.12 27.40
N LYS A 20 -16.07 0.61 28.52
CA LYS A 20 -16.22 0.00 29.85
C LYS A 20 -17.43 -0.95 29.83
N ASN A 21 -17.26 -2.15 30.40
CA ASN A 21 -18.25 -3.23 30.41
C ASN A 21 -18.63 -3.81 29.03
N LYS A 22 -17.88 -3.51 27.96
CA LYS A 22 -18.13 -3.97 26.58
C LYS A 22 -19.52 -3.59 26.03
N VAL A 23 -20.12 -2.54 26.56
CA VAL A 23 -21.42 -2.05 26.10
C VAL A 23 -21.21 -1.13 24.89
N PRO A 24 -21.82 -1.41 23.72
CA PRO A 24 -21.75 -0.52 22.56
C PRO A 24 -22.26 0.88 22.91
N LEU A 25 -21.56 1.92 22.46
CA LEU A 25 -21.90 3.32 22.73
C LEU A 25 -23.10 3.78 21.90
N THR A 26 -23.34 3.16 20.73
CA THR A 26 -24.48 3.44 19.86
C THR A 26 -25.15 2.17 19.35
N ALA A 27 -26.40 2.28 18.86
CA ALA A 27 -27.06 1.16 18.17
C ALA A 27 -26.33 0.74 16.88
N GLY A 28 -25.66 1.70 16.22
CA GLY A 28 -24.80 1.45 15.06
C GLY A 28 -23.64 0.51 15.38
N GLU A 29 -23.17 0.52 16.63
CA GLU A 29 -22.07 -0.30 17.10
C GLU A 29 -22.43 -1.72 17.52
N LYS A 30 -23.72 -2.03 17.68
CA LYS A 30 -24.17 -3.42 17.88
C LYS A 30 -23.98 -4.19 16.58
N ALA A 31 -23.30 -5.32 16.66
CA ALA A 31 -23.06 -6.24 15.55
C ALA A 31 -23.07 -7.67 16.08
N ASP A 32 -23.56 -8.61 15.26
CA ASP A 32 -23.55 -10.04 15.56
C ASP A 32 -22.14 -10.64 15.39
N ARG A 33 -21.35 -10.03 14.49
CA ARG A 33 -19.93 -10.36 14.28
C ARG A 33 -19.06 -9.12 14.21
N ASP A 34 -17.86 -9.22 14.76
CA ASP A 34 -16.87 -8.16 14.77
C ASP A 34 -15.53 -8.73 14.29
N TYR A 35 -15.09 -8.32 13.09
CA TYR A 35 -13.84 -8.75 12.48
C TYR A 35 -12.85 -7.61 12.42
N VAL A 36 -11.62 -7.88 12.84
CA VAL A 36 -10.47 -7.04 12.47
C VAL A 36 -9.98 -7.47 11.09
N VAL A 37 -9.82 -6.50 10.21
CA VAL A 37 -9.20 -6.65 8.90
C VAL A 37 -7.94 -5.80 8.89
N LEU A 38 -6.82 -6.42 9.26
CA LEU A 38 -5.51 -5.80 9.22
C LEU A 38 -4.95 -5.95 7.80
N LEU A 39 -4.81 -4.84 7.11
CA LEU A 39 -4.19 -4.76 5.79
C LEU A 39 -2.72 -4.41 5.98
N SER A 40 -1.83 -5.12 5.30
CA SER A 40 -0.40 -4.84 5.32
C SER A 40 0.24 -5.22 3.98
N ASP A 41 1.49 -4.86 3.82
CA ASP A 41 2.33 -5.27 2.70
C ASP A 41 3.58 -5.99 3.23
N PHE A 42 4.14 -6.85 2.38
CA PHE A 42 5.34 -7.62 2.68
C PHE A 42 6.28 -7.61 1.48
N HIS A 43 7.58 -7.51 1.75
CA HIS A 43 8.60 -7.57 0.72
C HIS A 43 9.63 -8.64 1.10
N ASN A 44 10.14 -9.37 0.12
CA ASN A 44 11.12 -10.44 0.35
C ASN A 44 12.45 -9.92 0.93
N SER A 45 12.84 -8.71 0.55
CA SER A 45 13.95 -7.99 1.17
C SER A 45 13.55 -7.39 2.50
N THR A 46 14.46 -7.42 3.47
CA THR A 46 14.26 -6.79 4.78
C THR A 46 14.26 -5.27 4.68
N SER A 47 13.67 -4.62 5.67
CA SER A 47 13.64 -3.16 5.76
C SER A 47 15.05 -2.52 5.70
N GLY A 48 16.04 -3.16 6.32
CA GLY A 48 17.43 -2.72 6.28
C GLY A 48 18.06 -2.83 4.88
N GLN A 49 17.73 -3.88 4.12
CA GLN A 49 18.19 -4.03 2.74
C GLN A 49 17.53 -2.99 1.83
N ILE A 50 16.23 -2.79 1.98
CA ILE A 50 15.47 -1.78 1.23
C ILE A 50 16.03 -0.39 1.48
N MET A 51 16.23 -0.01 2.74
CA MET A 51 16.83 1.26 3.10
C MET A 51 18.26 1.41 2.55
N SER A 52 19.06 0.35 2.56
CA SER A 52 20.42 0.36 2.01
C SER A 52 20.40 0.58 0.49
N ASN A 53 19.48 -0.06 -0.21
CA ASN A 53 19.31 0.08 -1.65
C ASN A 53 18.86 1.49 -2.02
N LEU A 54 17.82 2.02 -1.37
CA LEU A 54 17.31 3.38 -1.59
C LEU A 54 18.36 4.46 -1.28
N LYS A 55 19.24 4.24 -0.30
CA LYS A 55 20.35 5.16 -0.02
C LYS A 55 21.44 5.15 -1.08
N LYS A 56 21.60 4.05 -1.82
CA LYS A 56 22.59 3.93 -2.92
C LYS A 56 22.04 4.49 -4.22
N GLU A 57 20.79 4.16 -4.53
CA GLU A 57 20.11 4.53 -5.77
C GLU A 57 18.63 4.73 -5.46
N ALA A 58 18.14 5.95 -5.63
CA ALA A 58 16.78 6.32 -5.27
C ALA A 58 15.73 5.55 -6.07
N ASP A 59 16.07 5.14 -7.29
CA ASP A 59 15.21 4.40 -8.22
C ASP A 59 15.52 2.91 -8.27
N TYR A 60 16.19 2.34 -7.27
CA TYR A 60 16.63 0.94 -7.24
C TYR A 60 15.50 -0.07 -7.54
N TYR A 61 14.30 0.19 -7.03
CA TYR A 61 13.13 -0.67 -7.25
C TYR A 61 12.28 -0.24 -8.44
N GLN A 62 12.62 0.85 -9.13
CA GLN A 62 11.83 1.40 -10.23
C GLN A 62 12.34 0.90 -11.58
N ASN A 63 11.61 -0.04 -12.18
CA ASN A 63 11.95 -0.61 -13.49
C ASN A 63 11.24 0.07 -14.68
N ARG A 64 10.38 1.06 -14.44
CA ARG A 64 9.62 1.73 -15.53
C ARG A 64 10.31 2.97 -16.06
N ARG A 65 11.47 2.82 -16.70
CA ARG A 65 12.17 3.93 -17.36
C ARG A 65 11.53 4.27 -18.71
N GLU A 66 11.53 5.55 -19.08
CA GLU A 66 11.08 5.98 -20.41
C GLU A 66 12.01 5.44 -21.50
N THR A 67 11.42 5.07 -22.64
CA THR A 67 12.14 4.56 -23.81
C THR A 67 12.27 5.62 -24.90
N VAL A 68 13.11 5.37 -25.91
CA VAL A 68 13.19 6.22 -27.11
C VAL A 68 11.84 6.37 -27.82
N PHE A 69 10.98 5.35 -27.77
CA PHE A 69 9.64 5.40 -28.36
C PHE A 69 8.71 6.35 -27.60
N ASP A 70 8.89 6.49 -26.28
CA ASP A 70 8.12 7.44 -25.48
C ASP A 70 8.49 8.87 -25.83
N VAL A 71 9.77 9.14 -26.13
CA VAL A 71 10.23 10.44 -26.63
C VAL A 71 9.55 10.79 -27.96
N PHE A 72 9.48 9.85 -28.90
CA PHE A 72 8.80 10.10 -30.18
C PHE A 72 7.30 10.38 -30.00
N LYS A 73 6.63 9.65 -29.08
CA LYS A 73 5.22 9.92 -28.74
C LYS A 73 5.05 11.31 -28.11
N GLN A 74 5.94 11.71 -27.21
CA GLN A 74 5.93 13.03 -26.56
C GLN A 74 6.13 14.15 -27.58
N ILE A 75 7.10 14.03 -28.50
CA ILE A 75 7.32 15.03 -29.56
C ILE A 75 6.10 15.16 -30.46
N LYS A 76 5.46 14.03 -30.82
CA LYS A 76 4.25 14.05 -31.65
C LYS A 76 3.07 14.71 -30.94
N ARG A 77 2.96 14.56 -29.62
CA ARG A 77 1.85 15.09 -28.80
C ARG A 77 2.05 16.56 -28.43
N ASP A 78 3.25 16.90 -27.96
CA ASP A 78 3.55 18.16 -27.27
C ASP A 78 4.47 19.09 -28.09
N GLY A 79 5.09 18.57 -29.15
CA GLY A 79 6.08 19.28 -29.97
C GLY A 79 7.49 19.27 -29.37
N LEU A 80 8.50 19.39 -30.25
CA LEU A 80 9.91 19.21 -29.89
C LEU A 80 10.37 20.14 -28.75
N LYS A 81 10.02 21.43 -28.80
CA LYS A 81 10.43 22.43 -27.81
C LYS A 81 9.88 22.11 -26.41
N ALA A 82 8.60 21.76 -26.31
CA ALA A 82 7.96 21.46 -25.03
C ALA A 82 8.49 20.15 -24.45
N THR A 83 8.65 19.10 -25.27
CA THR A 83 9.27 17.84 -24.82
C THR A 83 10.68 18.06 -24.29
N TRP A 84 11.49 18.89 -24.97
CA TRP A 84 12.85 19.18 -24.50
C TRP A 84 12.88 19.92 -23.16
N GLN A 85 11.99 20.92 -22.98
CA GLN A 85 11.88 21.66 -21.72
C GLN A 85 11.45 20.77 -20.56
N ASP A 86 10.43 19.93 -20.77
CA ASP A 86 9.95 18.98 -19.75
C ASP A 86 11.04 17.98 -19.36
N ARG A 87 11.73 17.37 -20.34
CA ARG A 87 12.84 16.44 -20.06
C ARG A 87 13.99 17.14 -19.35
N SER A 88 14.34 18.37 -19.74
CA SER A 88 15.38 19.15 -19.07
C SER A 88 15.03 19.45 -17.61
N MET A 89 13.76 19.74 -17.32
CA MET A 89 13.29 19.98 -15.95
C MET A 89 13.37 18.70 -15.11
N TRP A 90 12.87 17.57 -15.62
CA TRP A 90 12.93 16.28 -14.91
C TRP A 90 14.37 15.76 -14.73
N ASN A 91 15.27 16.01 -15.69
CA ASN A 91 16.70 15.66 -15.55
C ASN A 91 17.42 16.44 -14.44
N GLN A 92 16.87 17.59 -14.02
CA GLN A 92 17.38 18.34 -12.86
C GLN A 92 16.81 17.83 -11.53
N MET A 93 15.70 17.09 -11.57
CA MET A 93 15.11 16.46 -10.39
C MET A 93 15.88 15.19 -10.01
N ARG A 94 15.86 14.84 -8.73
CA ARG A 94 16.43 13.59 -8.20
C ARG A 94 15.41 12.44 -8.15
N MET A 95 14.29 12.58 -8.86
CA MET A 95 13.23 11.58 -8.98
C MET A 95 13.01 11.24 -10.45
N LEU A 96 12.71 9.97 -10.73
CA LEU A 96 12.30 9.57 -12.07
C LEU A 96 10.91 10.14 -12.37
N LYS A 97 10.70 10.56 -13.62
CA LYS A 97 9.39 11.08 -14.09
C LYS A 97 8.26 10.04 -13.98
N THR A 98 8.61 8.77 -14.04
CA THR A 98 7.68 7.63 -13.95
C THR A 98 7.54 7.09 -12.54
N ASP A 99 8.14 7.76 -11.56
CA ASP A 99 8.12 7.32 -10.18
C ASP A 99 6.70 7.41 -9.58
N MET A 100 6.29 6.35 -8.91
CA MET A 100 4.99 6.23 -8.23
C MET A 100 5.11 5.59 -6.85
N SER A 101 6.24 4.93 -6.54
CA SER A 101 6.50 4.24 -5.29
C SER A 101 8.00 3.94 -5.20
N ASP A 102 8.65 4.31 -4.10
CA ASP A 102 10.08 4.05 -3.88
C ASP A 102 10.41 2.54 -3.88
N VAL A 103 9.44 1.68 -3.53
CA VAL A 103 9.61 0.22 -3.49
C VAL A 103 8.46 -0.44 -4.26
N THR A 104 8.80 -1.42 -5.11
CA THR A 104 7.84 -2.22 -5.88
C THR A 104 7.86 -3.67 -5.43
N ASN A 105 6.98 -4.52 -5.99
CA ASN A 105 6.91 -5.97 -5.71
C ASN A 105 6.57 -6.30 -4.25
N TYR A 106 5.76 -5.46 -3.61
CA TYR A 106 5.09 -5.84 -2.38
C TYR A 106 4.05 -6.93 -2.64
N THR A 107 4.01 -7.93 -1.75
CA THR A 107 2.89 -8.84 -1.59
C THR A 107 1.91 -8.22 -0.60
N PHE A 108 0.68 -7.98 -1.04
CA PHE A 108 -0.37 -7.45 -0.18
C PHE A 108 -0.95 -8.54 0.71
N LEU A 109 -1.18 -8.22 1.97
CA LEU A 109 -1.64 -9.15 2.98
C LEU A 109 -2.94 -8.68 3.61
N MET A 110 -3.84 -9.62 3.87
CA MET A 110 -5.02 -9.44 4.70
C MET A 110 -4.93 -10.39 5.88
N ASN A 111 -4.83 -9.84 7.10
CA ASN A 111 -4.62 -10.61 8.33
C ASN A 111 -3.46 -11.62 8.21
N GLY A 112 -2.35 -11.17 7.61
CA GLY A 112 -1.14 -11.97 7.41
C GLY A 112 -1.25 -13.05 6.32
N LYS A 113 -2.33 -13.08 5.54
CA LYS A 113 -2.52 -14.02 4.42
C LYS A 113 -2.36 -13.32 3.08
N THR A 114 -1.70 -13.99 2.13
CA THR A 114 -1.63 -13.55 0.73
C THR A 114 -3.01 -13.68 0.06
N PRO A 115 -3.20 -13.08 -1.14
CA PRO A 115 -4.44 -13.25 -1.89
C PRO A 115 -4.78 -14.72 -2.19
N GLU A 116 -3.77 -15.55 -2.47
CA GLU A 116 -3.93 -16.99 -2.77
C GLU A 116 -4.36 -17.77 -1.53
N GLN A 117 -3.88 -17.38 -0.34
CA GLN A 117 -4.28 -17.97 0.94
C GLN A 117 -5.70 -17.55 1.36
N ASN A 118 -6.26 -16.52 0.72
CA ASN A 118 -7.65 -16.09 0.80
C ASN A 118 -8.20 -16.03 2.25
N TRP A 119 -7.92 -14.93 2.95
CA TRP A 119 -8.56 -14.70 4.24
C TRP A 119 -10.08 -14.66 4.09
N THR A 120 -10.79 -15.44 4.92
CA THR A 120 -12.26 -15.53 4.90
C THR A 120 -12.84 -15.18 6.27
N GLY A 121 -13.87 -14.34 6.26
CA GLY A 121 -14.69 -14.03 7.43
C GLY A 121 -16.10 -14.58 7.25
N ASN A 122 -16.41 -15.70 7.90
CA ASN A 122 -17.69 -16.39 7.74
C ASN A 122 -18.82 -15.69 8.52
N PHE A 123 -19.99 -15.54 7.90
CA PHE A 123 -21.19 -15.00 8.55
C PHE A 123 -22.45 -15.69 8.01
N LYS A 124 -23.57 -15.55 8.71
CA LYS A 124 -24.88 -16.04 8.27
C LYS A 124 -25.69 -14.91 7.66
N ALA A 125 -26.58 -15.24 6.73
CA ALA A 125 -27.51 -14.27 6.17
C ALA A 125 -28.33 -13.59 7.28
N GLY A 126 -28.44 -12.26 7.21
CA GLY A 126 -29.13 -11.43 8.20
C GLY A 126 -28.28 -10.99 9.39
N GLU A 127 -27.06 -11.50 9.58
CA GLU A 127 -26.14 -11.01 10.61
C GLU A 127 -25.63 -9.60 10.25
N LYS A 128 -25.67 -8.69 11.21
CA LYS A 128 -24.98 -7.40 11.11
C LYS A 128 -23.51 -7.60 11.43
N VAL A 129 -22.65 -7.44 10.42
CA VAL A 129 -21.20 -7.63 10.54
C VAL A 129 -20.50 -6.27 10.64
N ARG A 130 -19.66 -6.10 11.66
CA ARG A 130 -18.72 -4.99 11.75
C ARG A 130 -17.35 -5.44 11.23
N LEU A 131 -16.78 -4.65 10.32
CA LEU A 131 -15.40 -4.80 9.85
C LEU A 131 -14.58 -3.62 10.36
N ARG A 132 -13.44 -3.91 11.01
CA ARG A 132 -12.48 -2.92 11.50
C ARG A 132 -11.25 -2.95 10.61
N PHE A 133 -11.23 -2.07 9.61
CA PHE A 133 -10.09 -1.94 8.73
C PHE A 133 -8.97 -1.17 9.42
N ILE A 134 -7.78 -1.75 9.42
CA ILE A 134 -6.57 -1.13 9.96
C ILE A 134 -5.50 -1.27 8.89
N ASN A 135 -4.92 -0.15 8.46
CA ASN A 135 -3.78 -0.18 7.56
C ASN A 135 -2.48 -0.16 8.38
N ALA A 136 -1.71 -1.25 8.29
CA ALA A 136 -0.39 -1.42 8.90
C ALA A 136 0.71 -1.67 7.86
N SER A 137 0.46 -1.28 6.59
CA SER A 137 1.47 -1.35 5.55
C SER A 137 2.63 -0.38 5.78
N ALA A 138 3.81 -0.73 5.26
CA ALA A 138 4.96 0.15 5.22
C ALA A 138 4.80 1.29 4.21
N MET A 139 4.16 1.03 3.05
CA MET A 139 4.12 2.01 1.95
C MET A 139 2.78 2.08 1.20
N SER A 140 1.91 1.10 1.39
CA SER A 140 0.72 0.93 0.54
C SER A 140 -0.51 1.73 1.01
N PHE A 141 -1.27 2.24 0.04
CA PHE A 141 -2.64 2.69 0.25
C PHE A 141 -3.61 1.64 -0.28
N PHE A 142 -4.65 1.33 0.48
CA PHE A 142 -5.67 0.35 0.10
C PHE A 142 -7.00 1.03 -0.24
N ASP A 143 -7.50 0.80 -1.45
CA ASP A 143 -8.90 1.03 -1.82
C ASP A 143 -9.70 -0.24 -1.52
N VAL A 144 -10.65 -0.15 -0.58
CA VAL A 144 -11.42 -1.29 -0.08
C VAL A 144 -12.82 -1.26 -0.68
N ARG A 145 -13.22 -2.39 -1.28
CA ARG A 145 -14.55 -2.56 -1.86
C ARG A 145 -15.16 -3.87 -1.37
N ILE A 146 -16.45 -3.80 -1.05
CA ILE A 146 -17.26 -4.98 -0.77
C ILE A 146 -18.26 -5.09 -1.91
N PRO A 147 -18.09 -6.06 -2.82
CA PRO A 147 -18.97 -6.18 -3.97
C PRO A 147 -20.38 -6.57 -3.53
N ASN A 148 -21.38 -6.04 -4.24
CA ASN A 148 -22.81 -6.34 -4.02
C ASN A 148 -23.38 -5.86 -2.67
N LEU A 149 -22.78 -4.84 -2.07
CA LEU A 149 -23.38 -4.04 -1.01
C LEU A 149 -23.93 -2.71 -1.56
#